data_AF-A0A3D6DPK9-F1
#
_entry.id   AF-A0A3D6DPK9-F1
#
_cell.length_a   1.000
_cell.length_b   1.000
_cell.length_c   1.000
_cell.angle_alpha   90.00
_cell.angle_beta   90.00
_cell.angle_gamma   90.00
#
_symmetry.space_group_name_H-M   'P 1'
#
loop_
_entity.id
_entity.type
_entity.pdbx_description
1 polymer ?
#
loop_
_entity_poly.entity_id
_entity_poly.type
_entity_poly.pdbx_seq_one_letter_code
_entity_poly.pdbx_strand_id
1 'polypeptide(L)'
;MKEIKAFVRQYRIADVLQAVRDSGLYDQGATGSSCYNLTVSQVQRPLASDEADQQHYSLDLAQPIVAEFRLELVCTDDVANALADIIAKAARTGQPEAGWVFVSDIQHVVEIR
;
A
#
# COMPACT_ATOMS: atom_id res chain seq x y z
N MET A 1 8.98 -2.46 -15.59
CA MET A 1 7.95 -1.78 -14.77
C MET A 1 7.71 -2.62 -13.54
N LYS A 2 7.30 -1.98 -12.45
CA LYS A 2 7.02 -2.64 -11.17
C LYS A 2 5.60 -2.37 -10.71
N GLU A 3 5.02 -3.34 -10.03
CA GLU A 3 3.85 -3.13 -9.18
C GLU A 3 4.33 -3.03 -7.73
N ILE A 4 3.85 -2.01 -7.02
CA ILE A 4 4.00 -1.88 -5.57
C ILE A 4 2.66 -2.21 -4.94
N LYS A 5 2.67 -3.18 -4.04
CA LYS A 5 1.49 -3.61 -3.26
C LYS A 5 1.81 -3.47 -1.78
N ALA A 6 1.14 -2.54 -1.11
CA ALA A 6 1.39 -2.22 0.29
C ALA A 6 0.15 -2.50 1.15
N PHE A 7 0.35 -3.15 2.28
CA PHE A 7 -0.65 -3.36 3.32
C PHE A 7 -0.33 -2.44 4.48
N VAL A 8 -1.24 -1.52 4.79
CA VAL A 8 -1.01 -0.40 5.71
C VAL A 8 -2.13 -0.36 6.75
N ARG A 9 -1.79 -0.07 8.01
CA ARG A 9 -2.80 0.12 9.07
C ARG A 9 -3.80 1.21 8.70
N GLN A 10 -5.06 1.00 9.08
CA GLN A 10 -6.18 1.88 8.73
C GLN A 10 -5.91 3.37 9.03
N TYR A 11 -5.29 3.68 10.18
CA TYR A 11 -5.02 5.05 10.61
C TYR A 11 -3.81 5.70 9.92
N ARG A 12 -3.02 4.95 9.13
CA ARG A 12 -1.85 5.46 8.40
C ARG A 12 -2.09 5.72 6.92
N ILE A 13 -3.19 5.23 6.35
CA ILE A 13 -3.40 5.32 4.89
C ILE A 13 -3.44 6.76 4.39
N ALA A 14 -4.01 7.69 5.17
CA ALA A 14 -4.06 9.10 4.81
C ALA A 14 -2.65 9.71 4.69
N ASP A 15 -1.79 9.44 5.68
CA ASP A 15 -0.39 9.89 5.69
C ASP A 15 0.39 9.29 4.51
N VAL A 16 0.19 8.00 4.22
CA VAL A 16 0.84 7.32 3.08
C VAL A 16 0.41 7.93 1.75
N LEU A 17 -0.89 8.12 1.54
CA LEU A 17 -1.41 8.73 0.32
C LEU A 17 -0.90 10.15 0.14
N GLN A 18 -0.79 10.91 1.22
CA GLN A 18 -0.23 12.26 1.19
C GLN A 18 1.26 12.24 0.85
N ALA A 19 2.05 11.37 1.48
CA ALA A 19 3.47 11.24 1.21
C ALA A 19 3.76 10.82 -0.24
N VAL A 20 2.94 9.94 -0.82
CA VAL A 20 3.06 9.55 -2.24
C VAL A 20 2.76 10.74 -3.16
N ARG A 21 1.74 11.55 -2.86
CA ARG A 21 1.45 12.78 -3.63
C ARG A 21 2.58 13.80 -3.52
N ASP A 22 3.05 14.06 -2.30
CA ASP A 22 4.08 15.08 -2.02
C ASP A 22 5.45 14.69 -2.57
N SER A 23 5.67 13.41 -2.90
CA SER A 23 6.90 12.94 -3.54
C SER A 23 7.11 13.52 -4.94
N GLY A 24 6.05 13.97 -5.62
CA GLY A 24 6.09 14.37 -7.03
C GLY A 24 6.39 13.24 -8.02
N LEU A 25 6.57 12.00 -7.53
CA LEU A 25 6.78 10.79 -8.36
C LEU A 25 5.46 10.23 -8.90
N TYR A 26 4.35 10.65 -8.30
CA TYR A 26 2.99 10.33 -8.71
C TYR A 26 2.32 11.60 -9.22
N ASP A 27 2.13 11.70 -10.53
CA ASP A 27 1.36 12.80 -11.14
C ASP A 27 0.12 12.26 -11.84
N GLN A 28 -1.07 12.67 -11.40
CA GLN A 28 -2.31 12.31 -12.07
C GLN A 28 -2.49 13.21 -13.29
N GLY A 29 -2.13 12.69 -14.47
CA GLY A 29 -2.53 13.27 -15.75
C GLY A 29 -1.46 14.05 -16.52
N ALA A 30 -0.21 14.06 -16.07
CA ALA A 30 0.88 14.57 -16.90
C ALA A 30 1.37 13.50 -17.89
N THR A 31 1.44 13.87 -19.16
CA THR A 31 2.14 13.12 -20.21
C THR A 31 3.60 12.95 -19.82
N GLY A 32 3.95 11.77 -19.28
CA GLY A 32 5.27 11.49 -18.70
C GLY A 32 5.24 10.96 -17.26
N SER A 33 4.06 10.73 -16.67
CA SER A 33 3.96 10.21 -15.31
C SER A 33 4.60 8.82 -15.17
N SER A 34 5.57 8.71 -14.26
CA SER A 34 6.28 7.45 -13.92
C SER A 34 5.42 6.45 -13.15
N CYS A 35 4.19 6.83 -12.79
CA CYS A 35 3.25 6.00 -12.04
C CYS A 35 1.86 5.98 -12.68
N TYR A 36 1.24 4.81 -12.59
CA TYR A 36 -0.09 4.52 -13.12
C TYR A 36 -0.95 3.82 -12.06
N ASN A 37 -2.26 4.05 -12.15
CA ASN A 37 -3.28 3.24 -11.46
C ASN A 37 -3.11 3.07 -9.94
N LEU A 38 -3.01 4.18 -9.19
CA LEU A 38 -3.05 4.13 -7.72
C LEU A 38 -4.46 3.73 -7.26
N THR A 39 -4.56 2.55 -6.66
CA THR A 39 -5.80 1.98 -6.15
C THR A 39 -5.67 1.70 -4.65
N VAL A 40 -6.74 1.94 -3.90
CA VAL A 40 -6.82 1.64 -2.47
C VAL A 40 -8.06 0.82 -2.21
N SER A 41 -7.90 -0.30 -1.51
CA SER A 41 -9.01 -1.18 -1.11
C SER A 41 -8.88 -1.55 0.36
N GLN A 42 -10.01 -1.66 1.05
CA GLN A 42 -10.03 -2.13 2.43
C GLN A 42 -9.91 -3.66 2.45
N VAL A 43 -9.04 -4.18 3.32
CA VAL A 43 -8.80 -5.61 3.47
C VAL A 43 -8.81 -6.00 4.95
N GLN A 44 -9.04 -7.28 5.21
CA GLN A 44 -9.00 -7.88 6.54
C GLN A 44 -7.86 -8.88 6.60
N ARG A 45 -6.95 -8.70 7.57
CA ARG A 45 -5.87 -9.64 7.85
C ARG A 45 -6.22 -10.47 9.08
N PRO A 46 -6.14 -11.81 9.04
CA PRO A 46 -6.22 -12.62 10.25
C PRO A 46 -5.16 -12.18 11.25
N LEU A 47 -5.56 -12.02 12.50
CA LEU A 47 -4.68 -11.57 13.56
C LEU A 47 -3.61 -12.63 13.87
N ALA A 48 -2.34 -12.24 13.90
CA ALA A 48 -1.28 -13.09 14.44
C ALA A 48 -1.37 -13.11 15.97
N SER A 49 -1.01 -14.24 16.60
CA SER A 49 -1.28 -14.53 18.02
C SER A 49 -0.75 -13.50 19.04
N ASP A 50 0.15 -12.60 18.64
CA ASP A 50 0.84 -11.65 19.52
C ASP A 50 0.31 -10.19 19.43
N GLU A 51 -0.77 -9.93 18.68
CA GLU A 51 -1.31 -8.58 18.47
C GLU A 51 -2.60 -8.31 19.28
N ALA A 52 -2.46 -8.04 20.58
CA ALA A 52 -3.63 -7.91 21.47
C ALA A 52 -4.42 -6.59 21.34
N ASP A 53 -3.84 -5.51 20.80
CA ASP A 53 -4.35 -4.14 21.00
C ASP A 53 -5.29 -3.60 19.91
N GLN A 54 -5.50 -4.31 18.78
CA GLN A 54 -6.33 -3.83 17.64
C GLN A 54 -7.25 -4.92 17.08
N GLN A 55 -7.85 -5.71 17.97
CA GLN A 55 -8.64 -6.88 17.61
C GLN A 55 -10.09 -6.49 17.25
N HIS A 56 -10.50 -6.78 16.02
CA HIS A 56 -11.91 -6.87 15.65
C HIS A 56 -12.24 -8.32 15.32
N TYR A 57 -13.38 -8.83 15.76
CA TYR A 57 -13.80 -10.18 15.38
C TYR A 57 -14.62 -10.13 14.09
N SER A 58 -14.17 -10.83 13.05
CA SER A 58 -14.95 -10.97 11.81
C SER A 58 -15.90 -12.16 11.95
N LEU A 59 -17.20 -11.92 11.76
CA LEU A 59 -18.20 -12.99 11.73
C LEU A 59 -18.08 -13.84 10.45
N ASP A 60 -17.77 -13.20 9.33
CA ASP A 60 -17.65 -13.88 8.03
C ASP A 60 -16.45 -14.83 7.99
N LEU A 61 -15.34 -14.45 8.65
CA LEU A 61 -14.14 -15.27 8.74
C LEU A 61 -14.07 -16.11 10.03
N ALA A 62 -15.03 -15.93 10.94
CA ALA A 62 -15.09 -16.57 12.24
C ALA A 62 -13.76 -16.53 13.03
N GLN A 63 -13.04 -15.39 12.97
CA GLN A 63 -11.74 -15.23 13.64
C GLN A 63 -11.42 -13.75 13.92
N PRO A 64 -10.48 -13.47 14.85
CA PRO A 64 -9.93 -12.13 15.04
C PRO A 64 -9.20 -11.64 13.78
N ILE A 65 -9.45 -10.39 13.41
CA ILE A 65 -8.86 -9.70 12.28
C ILE A 65 -8.32 -8.33 12.67
N VAL A 66 -7.44 -7.84 11.79
CA VAL A 66 -6.99 -6.46 11.71
C VAL A 66 -7.54 -5.85 10.42
N ALA A 67 -8.11 -4.65 10.52
CA ALA A 67 -8.47 -3.85 9.36
C ALA A 67 -7.23 -3.13 8.80
N GLU A 68 -6.97 -3.35 7.52
CA GLU A 68 -5.87 -2.74 6.79
C GLU A 68 -6.37 -2.14 5.47
N PHE A 69 -5.58 -1.26 4.88
CA PHE A 69 -5.75 -0.85 3.50
C PHE A 69 -4.66 -1.49 2.64
N ARG A 70 -5.09 -2.08 1.52
CA ARG A 70 -4.20 -2.49 0.44
C ARG A 70 -4.12 -1.35 -0.57
N LEU A 71 -2.93 -0.80 -0.71
CA LEU A 71 -2.56 0.18 -1.72
C LEU A 71 -1.81 -0.53 -2.84
N GLU A 72 -2.24 -0.30 -4.08
CA GLU A 72 -1.63 -0.87 -5.29
C GLU A 72 -1.31 0.28 -6.25
N LEU A 73 -0.10 0.29 -6.80
CA LEU A 73 0.27 1.20 -7.88
C LEU A 73 1.27 0.52 -8.82
N VAL A 74 1.28 0.94 -10.07
CA VAL A 74 2.28 0.50 -11.06
C VAL A 74 3.20 1.67 -11.37
N CYS A 75 4.49 1.41 -11.50
CA CYS A 75 5.48 2.45 -11.77
C CYS A 75 6.64 1.96 -12.64
N THR A 76 7.45 2.89 -13.12
CA THR A 76 8.70 2.59 -13.82
C THR A 76 9.76 2.04 -12.86
N ASP A 77 10.73 1.30 -13.39
CA ASP A 77 11.69 0.57 -12.55
C ASP A 77 12.63 1.49 -11.75
N ASP A 78 12.90 2.69 -12.26
CA ASP A 78 13.76 3.70 -11.64
C ASP A 78 13.17 4.33 -10.39
N VAL A 79 11.84 4.46 -10.30
CA VAL A 79 11.16 5.08 -9.15
C VAL A 79 10.65 4.07 -8.13
N ALA A 80 10.63 2.78 -8.48
CA ALA A 80 10.01 1.73 -7.65
C ALA A 80 10.57 1.66 -6.23
N ASN A 81 11.90 1.67 -6.08
CA ASN A 81 12.54 1.62 -4.77
C ASN A 81 12.26 2.88 -3.95
N ALA A 82 12.30 4.06 -4.59
CA ALA A 82 12.03 5.32 -3.91
C ALA A 82 10.59 5.39 -3.39
N LEU A 83 9.61 4.95 -4.18
CA LEU A 83 8.21 4.88 -3.78
C LEU A 83 7.97 3.87 -2.67
N ALA A 84 8.57 2.68 -2.76
CA ALA A 84 8.48 1.67 -1.71
C ALA A 84 9.02 2.21 -0.37
N ASP A 85 10.14 2.94 -0.40
CA ASP A 85 10.73 3.58 0.78
C ASP A 85 9.85 4.70 1.37
N ILE A 86 9.25 5.53 0.51
CA ILE A 86 8.32 6.58 0.94
C ILE A 86 7.10 5.96 1.63
N ILE A 87 6.50 4.94 1.03
CA ILE A 87 5.37 4.21 1.59
C ILE A 87 5.76 3.57 2.93
N ALA A 88 6.89 2.88 2.99
CA ALA A 88 7.36 2.22 4.21
C ALA A 88 7.63 3.22 5.36
N LYS A 89 8.19 4.39 5.05
CA LYS A 89 8.44 5.45 6.04
C LYS A 89 7.13 6.05 6.57
N ALA A 90 6.19 6.38 5.68
CA ALA A 90 4.90 6.96 6.07
C ALA A 90 3.99 5.96 6.79
N ALA A 91 4.07 4.67 6.45
CA ALA A 91 3.28 3.61 7.07
C ALA A 91 3.79 3.19 8.47
N ARG A 92 4.98 3.63 8.90
CA ARG A 92 5.60 3.20 10.16
C ARG A 92 4.72 3.57 11.36
N THR A 93 4.40 2.61 12.21
CA THR A 93 3.55 2.82 13.40
C THR A 93 4.34 2.88 14.71
N GLY A 94 5.61 2.44 14.68
CA GLY A 94 6.41 2.23 15.90
C GLY A 94 6.11 0.89 16.59
N GLN A 95 5.16 0.10 16.08
CA GLN A 95 4.85 -1.25 16.55
C GLN A 95 5.65 -2.30 15.75
N PRO A 96 5.84 -3.52 16.31
CA PRO A 96 6.62 -4.58 15.67
C PRO A 96 6.13 -4.97 14.27
N GLU A 97 4.81 -4.97 14.05
CA GLU A 97 4.19 -5.26 12.75
C GLU A 97 3.39 -4.04 12.25
N ALA A 98 3.96 -3.24 11.36
CA ALA A 98 3.29 -2.05 10.82
C ALA A 98 2.55 -2.30 9.49
N GLY A 99 2.82 -3.44 8.84
CA GLY A 99 2.36 -3.75 7.50
C GLY A 99 3.50 -4.26 6.61
N TRP A 100 3.21 -4.46 5.32
CA TRP A 100 4.15 -5.01 4.34
C TRP A 100 4.11 -4.21 3.05
N VAL A 101 5.25 -4.11 2.37
CA VAL A 101 5.36 -3.55 1.01
C VAL A 101 6.00 -4.61 0.12
N PHE A 102 5.31 -4.99 -0.93
CA PHE A 102 5.77 -5.92 -1.95
C PHE A 102 6.07 -5.15 -3.23
N VAL A 103 7.15 -5.54 -3.91
CA VAL A 103 7.51 -5.05 -5.23
C VAL A 103 7.60 -6.24 -6.17
N SER A 104 6.82 -6.23 -7.23
CA SER A 104 6.73 -7.31 -8.23
C SER A 104 7.04 -6.80 -9.63
N ASP A 105 7.57 -7.69 -10.47
CA ASP A 105 7.82 -7.39 -11.88
C ASP A 105 6.52 -7.39 -12.70
N ILE A 106 6.31 -6.33 -13.48
CA ILE A 106 5.22 -6.24 -14.44
C ILE A 106 5.80 -6.34 -15.86
N GLN A 107 5.39 -7.40 -16.57
CA GLN A 107 5.84 -7.68 -17.93
C GLN A 107 5.14 -6.80 -18.97
N HIS A 108 3.88 -6.44 -18.75
CA HIS A 108 3.09 -5.70 -19.72
C HIS A 108 2.00 -4.87 -19.05
N VAL A 109 1.71 -3.70 -19.62
CA VAL A 109 0.62 -2.81 -19.20
C VAL A 109 -0.10 -2.29 -20.43
N VAL A 110 -1.42 -2.35 -20.39
CA VAL A 110 -2.31 -1.85 -21.44
C VAL A 110 -3.28 -0.87 -20.81
N GLU A 111 -3.28 0.37 -21.30
CA GLU A 111 -4.33 1.32 -20.99
C GLU A 111 -5.58 0.97 -21.80
N ILE A 112 -6.71 0.78 -21.11
CA ILE A 112 -8.01 0.61 -21.76
C ILE A 112 -8.58 2.00 -22.04
N ARG A 113 -9.01 2.25 -23.27
CA ARG A 113 -9.65 3.51 -23.70
C ARG A 113 -11.13 3.31 -23.98
#